data_AF-A8AVY5-F1
#
_entry.id   AF-A8AVY5-F1
#
_cell.length_a   1.000
_cell.length_b   1.000
_cell.length_c   1.000
_cell.angle_alpha   90.00
_cell.angle_beta   90.00
_cell.angle_gamma   90.00
#
_symmetry.space_group_name_H-M   'P 1'
#
loop_
_entity.id
_entity.type
_entity.pdbx_description
1 polymer ?
#
loop_
_entity_poly.entity_id
_entity_poly.type
_entity_poly.pdbx_seq_one_letter_code
_entity_poly.pdbx_strand_id
1 'polypeptide(L)'
;MQRYNLMVYNFKDYGVSTIIAIDDDFCEIKDDDLLSNFPVEKIDTLTNGCYDKYSDYTVEQYSEEVEGSDFKHKLSNELNLQDKYACFRSTGITFKPISANFEQIKETIEDIDGTDKSRKHLILLDRTLQYDAGGAIIDNLFIKVLKFIHSQLREKNLLLLIYSNEATPEELDSFEGAKGYLRNLGLDESIAEQLVLHFNYVQKTEELSNDFFDNILKSQKANYISEYKNIFEESYSKLTERLWQLNQNQVLFYYDYINEGQHVDNIIYETFLTKFKQVYSDTFNEVNNHKELINPIRRSMQRSVQSIQDGEILRFLKDLDLATTFNDRLIKISSSTDISFGDVIKIGTKKFLLISQGCDITIRDDGNRTLSNFQLVEIKEDIEPITEQSLHKKLKDLNKKCEVYNTFTSKILEKHGIPLSIISNLFNPQSSKKHLGTEQIKELYFKHDFIEESRSKIYSIECIWLDALLLRQNEEGDIILSQENISNSHEIRYATQKYFDYKFNELITRIGEESSKEIVEKIIKFTFDELPIECEPIFSDDQKLIGFKLKNIQRIGRLDLLDAMKILKNIVEHESRIPITQILSI
;
A
#
# COMPACT_ATOMS: atom_id res chain seq x y z
N MET A 1 3.48 26.63 31.04
CA MET A 1 4.65 27.22 30.38
C MET A 1 4.85 26.48 29.06
N GLN A 2 4.33 27.05 27.98
CA GLN A 2 4.35 26.44 26.63
C GLN A 2 5.80 26.42 26.10
N ARG A 3 6.31 25.22 25.82
CA ARG A 3 7.38 24.99 24.85
C ARG A 3 6.89 23.91 23.88
N TYR A 4 5.92 24.29 23.04
CA TYR A 4 5.85 23.66 21.73
C TYR A 4 7.01 24.26 20.94
N ASN A 5 8.07 23.48 20.71
CA ASN A 5 8.99 23.80 19.63
C ASN A 5 8.15 23.73 18.34
N LEU A 6 7.66 24.88 17.90
CA LEU A 6 7.20 25.09 16.54
C LEU A 6 8.27 24.51 15.62
N MET A 7 7.91 23.51 14.81
CA MET A 7 8.73 23.17 13.66
C MET A 7 8.95 24.46 12.87
N VAL A 8 10.21 24.90 12.77
CA VAL A 8 10.57 25.97 11.84
C VAL A 8 10.55 25.32 10.46
N TYR A 9 9.38 25.27 9.84
CA TYR A 9 9.23 24.70 8.51
C TYR A 9 9.95 25.57 7.50
N ASN A 10 10.87 24.95 6.78
CA ASN A 10 11.58 25.58 5.69
C ASN A 10 11.29 24.79 4.42
N PHE A 11 10.73 25.43 3.40
CA PHE A 11 10.50 24.83 2.10
C PHE A 11 11.78 24.20 1.48
N LYS A 12 12.97 24.68 1.85
CA LYS A 12 14.25 24.06 1.46
C LYS A 12 14.38 22.62 1.95
N ASP A 13 13.79 22.27 3.09
CA ASP A 13 13.77 20.91 3.62
C ASP A 13 12.89 19.98 2.76
N TYR A 14 11.87 20.56 2.11
CA TYR A 14 11.03 19.90 1.11
C TYR A 14 11.64 20.00 -0.30
N GLY A 15 12.78 20.68 -0.48
CA GLY A 15 13.42 20.90 -1.78
C GLY A 15 12.67 21.87 -2.70
N VAL A 16 11.69 22.61 -2.18
CA VAL A 16 10.95 23.62 -2.93
C VAL A 16 11.80 24.88 -3.04
N SER A 17 12.04 25.31 -4.26
CA SER A 17 12.91 26.45 -4.60
C SER A 17 12.14 27.65 -5.13
N THR A 18 10.98 27.39 -5.74
CA THR A 18 10.12 28.40 -6.35
C THR A 18 8.68 28.03 -6.07
N ILE A 19 7.86 29.04 -5.80
CA ILE A 19 6.40 28.92 -5.67
C ILE A 19 5.79 29.75 -6.80
N ILE A 20 4.92 29.12 -7.58
CA ILE A 20 4.15 29.74 -8.66
C ILE A 20 2.69 29.70 -8.23
N ALA A 21 2.08 30.86 -8.01
CA ALA A 21 0.69 30.96 -7.64
C ALA A 21 -0.13 31.42 -8.84
N ILE A 22 -1.15 30.65 -9.21
CA ILE A 22 -2.06 30.92 -10.32
C ILE A 22 -3.43 31.20 -9.72
N ASP A 23 -3.89 32.43 -9.86
CA ASP A 23 -5.12 32.92 -9.24
C ASP A 23 -5.76 34.00 -10.13
N ASP A 24 -7.08 34.07 -10.16
CA ASP A 24 -7.79 35.14 -10.86
C ASP A 24 -7.77 36.47 -10.07
N ASP A 25 -7.51 36.39 -8.77
CA ASP A 25 -7.22 37.50 -7.86
C ASP A 25 -5.96 38.31 -8.24
N PHE A 26 -5.06 37.76 -9.08
CA PHE A 26 -3.85 38.48 -9.49
C PHE A 26 -4.06 39.35 -10.72
N CYS A 27 -3.62 40.59 -10.64
CA CYS A 27 -3.69 41.52 -11.76
C CYS A 27 -2.49 41.37 -12.70
N GLU A 28 -2.76 41.10 -13.97
CA GLU A 28 -1.79 41.27 -15.06
C GLU A 28 -1.57 42.78 -15.30
N ILE A 29 -0.32 43.23 -15.39
CA ILE A 29 0.03 44.61 -15.73
C ILE A 29 0.70 44.63 -17.08
N LYS A 30 0.06 45.28 -18.05
CA LYS A 30 0.58 45.51 -19.39
C LYS A 30 1.21 46.90 -19.47
N ASP A 31 2.18 47.05 -20.37
CA ASP A 31 2.91 48.30 -20.55
C ASP A 31 1.99 49.43 -21.06
N ASP A 32 0.96 49.06 -21.84
CA ASP A 32 -0.08 49.96 -22.36
C ASP A 32 -1.20 50.27 -21.34
N ASP A 33 -1.20 49.68 -20.15
CA ASP A 33 -2.26 49.92 -19.16
C ASP A 33 -2.15 51.35 -18.63
N LEU A 34 -3.27 52.07 -18.64
CA LEU A 34 -3.37 53.41 -18.04
C LEU A 34 -3.30 53.31 -16.52
N LEU A 35 -2.57 54.23 -15.88
CA LEU A 35 -2.49 54.28 -14.42
C LEU A 35 -3.86 54.51 -13.76
N SER A 36 -4.80 55.18 -14.46
CA SER A 36 -6.19 55.35 -14.04
C SER A 36 -6.99 54.04 -13.90
N ASN A 37 -6.52 52.94 -14.50
CA ASN A 37 -7.20 51.65 -14.44
C ASN A 37 -6.94 50.91 -13.11
N PHE A 38 -6.00 51.40 -12.30
CA PHE A 38 -5.62 50.82 -11.02
C PHE A 38 -6.16 51.65 -9.83
N PRO A 39 -6.26 51.07 -8.62
CA PRO A 39 -6.73 51.78 -7.43
C PRO A 39 -5.93 53.06 -7.15
N VAL A 40 -6.64 54.18 -7.08
CA VAL A 40 -6.09 55.53 -6.87
C VAL A 40 -5.12 55.57 -5.70
N GLU A 41 -5.50 54.99 -4.55
CA GLU A 41 -4.67 54.98 -3.33
C GLU A 41 -3.31 54.29 -3.52
N LYS A 42 -3.25 53.20 -4.30
CA LYS A 42 -2.02 52.45 -4.55
C LYS A 42 -1.11 53.18 -5.53
N ILE A 43 -1.68 53.75 -6.60
CA ILE A 43 -0.92 54.55 -7.56
C ILE A 43 -0.42 55.85 -6.91
N ASP A 44 -1.24 56.51 -6.10
CA ASP A 44 -0.86 57.74 -5.41
C ASP A 44 0.31 57.48 -4.44
N THR A 45 0.28 56.35 -3.72
CA THR A 45 1.40 55.92 -2.87
C THR A 45 2.68 55.67 -3.69
N LEU A 46 2.58 54.98 -4.83
CA LEU A 46 3.73 54.66 -5.67
C LEU A 46 4.29 55.86 -6.46
N THR A 47 3.46 56.90 -6.67
CA THR A 47 3.82 58.16 -7.34
C THR A 47 4.12 59.29 -6.35
N ASN A 48 4.19 59.01 -5.04
CA ASN A 48 4.43 59.98 -3.97
C ASN A 48 3.42 61.15 -3.92
N GLY A 49 2.12 60.88 -4.04
CA GLY A 49 1.07 61.89 -3.95
C GLY A 49 0.82 62.64 -5.27
N CYS A 50 1.27 62.10 -6.40
CA CYS A 50 1.21 62.75 -7.71
C CYS A 50 0.24 62.04 -8.67
N TYR A 51 -0.78 61.33 -8.15
CA TYR A 51 -1.75 60.61 -8.99
C TYR A 51 -2.36 61.48 -10.09
N ASP A 52 -2.82 62.68 -9.75
CA ASP A 52 -3.48 63.60 -10.70
C ASP A 52 -2.57 64.06 -11.86
N LYS A 53 -1.25 63.99 -11.68
CA LYS A 53 -0.28 64.34 -12.74
C LYS A 53 -0.08 63.18 -13.73
N TYR A 54 -0.14 61.94 -13.23
CA TYR A 54 0.24 60.74 -13.98
C TYR A 54 -0.92 59.81 -14.31
N SER A 55 -2.17 60.18 -13.96
CA SER A 55 -3.36 59.33 -14.16
C SER A 55 -3.55 58.89 -15.61
N ASP A 56 -3.19 59.76 -16.56
CA ASP A 56 -3.36 59.54 -17.99
C ASP A 56 -2.15 58.85 -18.65
N TYR A 57 -1.12 58.51 -17.87
CA TYR A 57 0.08 57.85 -18.36
C TYR A 57 -0.16 56.35 -18.47
N THR A 58 0.49 55.71 -19.44
CA THR A 58 0.64 54.25 -19.44
C THR A 58 1.75 53.83 -18.49
N VAL A 59 1.74 52.56 -18.06
CA VAL A 59 2.81 51.98 -17.23
C VAL A 59 4.19 52.16 -17.87
N GLU A 60 4.29 52.03 -19.19
CA GLU A 60 5.50 52.31 -19.96
C GLU A 60 5.91 53.78 -19.88
N GLN A 61 4.99 54.70 -20.19
CA GLN A 61 5.25 56.15 -20.20
C GLN A 61 5.76 56.65 -18.84
N TYR A 62 5.20 56.14 -17.75
CA TYR A 62 5.67 56.50 -16.41
C TYR A 62 7.06 55.91 -16.11
N SER A 63 7.30 54.67 -16.53
CA SER A 63 8.59 54.00 -16.34
C SER A 63 9.72 54.67 -17.15
N GLU A 64 9.39 55.29 -18.29
CA GLU A 64 10.30 56.09 -19.11
C GLU A 64 10.55 57.50 -18.53
N GLU A 65 9.52 58.17 -18.00
CA GLU A 65 9.67 59.51 -17.40
C GLU A 65 10.51 59.49 -16.11
N VAL A 66 10.43 58.39 -15.34
CA VAL A 66 11.19 58.20 -14.11
C VAL A 66 12.30 57.17 -14.32
N GLU A 67 13.44 57.64 -14.84
CA GLU A 67 14.64 56.82 -15.08
C GLU A 67 15.02 55.97 -13.85
N GLY A 68 15.13 54.65 -14.05
CA GLY A 68 15.50 53.70 -13.01
C GLY A 68 14.37 53.28 -12.07
N SER A 69 13.13 53.70 -12.35
CA SER A 69 11.97 53.18 -11.63
C SER A 69 11.61 51.78 -12.13
N ASP A 70 11.78 50.77 -11.27
CA ASP A 70 11.21 49.43 -11.46
C ASP A 70 9.70 49.48 -11.17
N PHE A 71 8.99 50.42 -11.80
CA PHE A 71 7.64 50.84 -11.41
C PHE A 71 6.63 49.73 -11.69
N LYS A 72 6.71 49.08 -12.86
CA LYS A 72 5.88 47.91 -13.19
C LYS A 72 5.97 46.80 -12.13
N HIS A 73 7.18 46.49 -11.66
CA HIS A 73 7.40 45.49 -10.63
C HIS A 73 6.92 45.97 -9.24
N LYS A 74 7.12 47.25 -8.88
CA LYS A 74 6.57 47.81 -7.63
C LYS A 74 5.04 47.82 -7.63
N LEU A 75 4.43 48.19 -8.75
CA LEU A 75 2.99 48.21 -8.94
C LEU A 75 2.40 46.79 -8.89
N SER A 76 3.04 45.82 -9.53
CA SER A 76 2.67 44.41 -9.43
C SER A 76 2.76 43.91 -7.99
N ASN A 77 3.84 44.26 -7.29
CA ASN A 77 4.01 43.87 -5.89
C ASN A 77 2.91 44.45 -5.00
N GLU A 78 2.58 45.74 -5.14
CA GLU A 78 1.52 46.41 -4.37
C GLU A 78 0.10 45.95 -4.71
N LEU A 79 -0.20 45.69 -5.98
CA LEU A 79 -1.51 45.21 -6.40
C LEU A 79 -1.76 43.77 -5.94
N ASN A 80 -0.74 42.92 -6.04
CA ASN A 80 -0.80 41.51 -5.67
C ASN A 80 -0.38 41.24 -4.20
N LEU A 81 -0.30 42.29 -3.35
CA LEU A 81 -0.22 42.17 -1.88
C LEU A 81 -1.60 41.79 -1.33
N GLN A 82 -1.95 40.51 -1.37
CA GLN A 82 -3.07 39.97 -0.60
C GLN A 82 -2.58 39.28 0.67
N ASP A 83 -3.29 39.47 1.78
CA ASP A 83 -2.98 38.86 3.09
C ASP A 83 -2.85 37.32 2.99
N LYS A 84 -3.63 36.69 2.12
CA LYS A 84 -3.68 35.23 1.91
C LYS A 84 -2.44 34.61 1.23
N TYR A 85 -1.57 35.44 0.64
CA TYR A 85 -0.31 35.02 0.00
C TYR A 85 0.93 35.67 0.63
N ALA A 86 0.75 36.60 1.57
CA ALA A 86 1.84 37.32 2.22
C ALA A 86 2.82 36.38 2.95
N CYS A 87 2.31 35.26 3.48
CA CYS A 87 3.09 34.26 4.19
C CYS A 87 4.23 33.62 3.37
N PHE A 88 4.16 33.63 2.04
CA PHE A 88 5.20 33.05 1.19
C PHE A 88 6.40 33.99 1.01
N ARG A 89 6.22 35.32 1.11
CA ARG A 89 7.28 36.30 0.85
C ARG A 89 8.35 36.35 1.96
N SER A 90 7.96 36.08 3.21
CA SER A 90 8.85 36.10 4.37
C SER A 90 9.78 34.88 4.47
N THR A 91 9.63 33.90 3.56
CA THR A 91 10.31 32.60 3.63
C THR A 91 11.65 32.55 2.90
N GLY A 92 12.00 33.60 2.14
CA GLY A 92 13.24 33.70 1.38
C GLY A 92 13.28 32.81 0.12
N ILE A 93 12.11 32.52 -0.45
CA ILE A 93 11.91 31.69 -1.65
C ILE A 93 11.39 32.56 -2.78
N THR A 94 11.73 32.22 -4.01
CA THR A 94 11.19 32.89 -5.18
C THR A 94 9.69 32.63 -5.29
N PHE A 95 8.87 33.67 -5.14
CA PHE A 95 7.41 33.63 -5.31
C PHE A 95 7.02 34.36 -6.61
N LYS A 96 6.29 33.68 -7.49
CA LYS A 96 5.82 34.21 -8.78
C LYS A 96 4.28 34.18 -8.82
N PRO A 97 3.60 35.33 -8.64
CA PRO A 97 2.16 35.41 -8.87
C PRO A 97 1.86 35.50 -10.38
N ILE A 98 0.90 34.73 -10.87
CA ILE A 98 0.45 34.71 -12.26
C ILE A 98 -1.06 34.82 -12.29
N SER A 99 -1.58 35.76 -13.08
CA SER A 99 -3.02 35.89 -13.33
C SER A 99 -3.61 34.64 -14.00
N ALA A 100 -4.93 34.53 -14.08
CA ALA A 100 -5.65 33.49 -14.82
C ALA A 100 -5.50 33.64 -16.36
N ASN A 101 -4.27 33.74 -16.87
CA ASN A 101 -3.92 33.85 -18.28
C ASN A 101 -3.12 32.62 -18.74
N PHE A 102 -3.72 31.80 -19.60
CA PHE A 102 -3.14 30.53 -20.05
C PHE A 102 -1.78 30.68 -20.73
N GLU A 103 -1.57 31.73 -21.55
CA GLU A 103 -0.30 31.89 -22.28
C GLU A 103 0.85 32.27 -21.32
N GLN A 104 0.58 33.10 -20.32
CA GLN A 104 1.58 33.43 -19.29
C GLN A 104 1.93 32.24 -18.40
N ILE A 105 0.91 31.45 -18.03
CA ILE A 105 1.09 30.21 -17.28
C ILE A 105 1.97 29.25 -18.08
N LYS A 106 1.70 29.14 -19.38
CA LYS A 106 2.44 28.29 -20.31
C LYS A 106 3.90 28.73 -20.42
N GLU A 107 4.15 29.99 -20.73
CA GLU A 107 5.49 30.57 -20.85
C GLU A 107 6.29 30.37 -19.55
N THR A 108 5.69 30.67 -18.39
CA THR A 108 6.37 30.56 -17.10
C THR A 108 6.75 29.12 -16.74
N ILE A 109 5.93 28.14 -17.09
CA ILE A 109 6.21 26.72 -16.83
C ILE A 109 7.21 26.17 -17.86
N GLU A 110 7.12 26.59 -19.13
CA GLU A 110 8.05 26.17 -20.18
C GLU A 110 9.47 26.71 -19.93
N ASP A 111 9.61 27.92 -19.39
CA ASP A 111 10.87 28.56 -18.99
C ASP A 111 11.60 27.84 -17.84
N ILE A 112 10.94 26.94 -17.12
CA ILE A 112 11.59 26.14 -16.09
C ILE A 112 12.59 25.19 -16.75
N ASP A 113 13.84 25.23 -16.30
CA ASP A 113 14.87 24.28 -16.75
C ASP A 113 14.54 22.87 -16.24
N GLY A 114 14.01 22.03 -17.13
CA GLY A 114 13.67 20.63 -16.83
C GLY A 114 14.89 19.73 -16.58
N THR A 115 16.11 20.23 -16.87
CA THR A 115 17.36 19.50 -16.60
C THR A 115 17.83 19.68 -15.14
N ASP A 116 17.43 20.76 -14.46
CA ASP A 116 17.75 20.98 -13.04
C ASP A 116 16.77 20.25 -12.13
N LYS A 117 16.94 18.93 -12.04
CA LYS A 117 16.17 18.06 -11.14
C LYS A 117 16.44 18.27 -9.66
N SER A 118 17.40 19.13 -9.30
CA SER A 118 17.72 19.43 -7.90
C SER A 118 16.73 20.41 -7.26
N ARG A 119 15.96 21.13 -8.08
CA ARG A 119 15.00 22.15 -7.68
C ARG A 119 13.57 21.68 -7.94
N LYS A 120 12.69 21.88 -6.97
CA LYS A 120 11.25 21.67 -7.12
C LYS A 120 10.53 23.00 -7.26
N HIS A 121 9.47 22.99 -8.05
CA HIS A 121 8.59 24.14 -8.26
C HIS A 121 7.20 23.79 -7.74
N LEU A 122 6.72 24.54 -6.76
CA LEU A 122 5.39 24.35 -6.18
C LEU A 122 4.38 25.22 -6.93
N ILE A 123 3.38 24.60 -7.52
CA ILE A 123 2.24 25.29 -8.15
C ILE A 123 1.10 25.32 -7.16
N LEU A 124 0.66 26.53 -6.82
CA LEU A 124 -0.58 26.81 -6.11
C LEU A 124 -1.60 27.21 -7.16
N LEU A 125 -2.55 26.32 -7.45
CA LEU A 125 -3.58 26.56 -8.45
C LEU A 125 -4.91 26.85 -7.75
N ASP A 126 -5.47 28.03 -7.96
CA ASP A 126 -6.81 28.31 -7.47
C ASP A 126 -7.85 27.46 -8.20
N ARG A 127 -8.91 27.05 -7.48
CA ARG A 127 -9.99 26.24 -8.05
C ARG A 127 -10.85 27.06 -9.01
N THR A 128 -10.99 28.35 -8.77
CA THR A 128 -11.88 29.28 -9.47
C THR A 128 -11.07 30.29 -10.26
N LEU A 129 -10.66 29.92 -11.48
CA LEU A 129 -9.86 30.82 -12.32
C LEU A 129 -10.70 31.79 -13.18
N GLN A 130 -11.99 31.54 -13.34
CA GLN A 130 -12.89 32.36 -14.15
C GLN A 130 -14.32 32.27 -13.64
N TYR A 131 -15.02 33.40 -13.65
CA TYR A 131 -16.45 33.51 -13.44
C TYR A 131 -17.15 33.90 -14.75
N ASP A 132 -18.37 33.41 -14.95
CA ASP A 132 -19.24 33.91 -16.02
C ASP A 132 -19.82 35.29 -15.69
N ALA A 133 -20.51 35.91 -16.65
CA ALA A 133 -21.13 37.22 -16.45
C ALA A 133 -22.20 37.26 -15.34
N GLY A 134 -22.65 36.09 -14.85
CA GLY A 134 -23.57 35.91 -13.74
C GLY A 134 -22.91 35.47 -12.42
N GLY A 135 -21.58 35.33 -12.38
CA GLY A 135 -20.83 34.88 -11.19
C GLY A 135 -20.74 33.37 -10.99
N ALA A 136 -21.15 32.54 -11.96
CA ALA A 136 -20.97 31.09 -11.92
C ALA A 136 -19.55 30.69 -12.36
N ILE A 137 -19.01 29.63 -11.75
CA ILE A 137 -17.64 29.16 -12.01
C ILE A 137 -17.55 28.57 -13.42
N ILE A 138 -16.54 29.00 -14.19
CA ILE A 138 -16.20 28.45 -15.51
C ILE A 138 -14.99 27.52 -15.38
N ASP A 139 -15.21 26.21 -15.46
CA ASP A 139 -14.15 25.22 -15.31
C ASP A 139 -13.21 25.10 -16.52
N ASN A 140 -13.56 25.68 -17.68
CA ASN A 140 -12.81 25.50 -18.93
C ASN A 140 -11.34 25.89 -18.83
N LEU A 141 -11.04 27.06 -18.24
CA LEU A 141 -9.65 27.51 -18.06
C LEU A 141 -8.93 26.64 -17.04
N PHE A 142 -9.58 26.33 -15.92
CA PHE A 142 -9.03 25.45 -14.88
C PHE A 142 -8.65 24.08 -15.44
N ILE A 143 -9.55 23.43 -16.18
CA ILE A 143 -9.29 22.13 -16.82
C ILE A 143 -8.12 22.23 -17.80
N LYS A 144 -8.07 23.30 -18.62
CA LYS A 144 -7.00 23.50 -19.60
C LYS A 144 -5.63 23.67 -18.93
N VAL A 145 -5.56 24.49 -17.88
CA VAL A 145 -4.35 24.71 -17.08
C VAL A 145 -3.95 23.42 -16.37
N LEU A 146 -4.90 22.70 -15.78
CA LEU A 146 -4.66 21.45 -15.06
C LEU A 146 -4.11 20.35 -15.99
N LYS A 147 -4.68 20.19 -17.21
CA LYS A 147 -4.16 19.27 -18.24
C LYS A 147 -2.74 19.65 -18.67
N PHE A 148 -2.47 20.94 -18.81
CA PHE A 148 -1.13 21.42 -19.18
C PHE A 148 -0.11 21.15 -18.07
N ILE A 149 -0.41 21.52 -16.81
CA ILE A 149 0.45 21.24 -15.65
C ILE A 149 0.72 19.74 -15.54
N HIS A 150 -0.32 18.91 -15.67
CA HIS A 150 -0.20 17.46 -15.66
C HIS A 150 0.87 16.95 -16.63
N SER A 151 0.87 17.45 -17.88
CA SER A 151 1.84 17.05 -18.90
C SER A 151 3.29 17.44 -18.56
N GLN A 152 3.49 18.40 -17.66
CA GLN A 152 4.80 18.95 -17.29
C GLN A 152 5.26 18.52 -15.89
N LEU A 153 4.42 17.83 -15.10
CA LEU A 153 4.71 17.46 -13.70
C LEU A 153 6.08 16.79 -13.54
N ARG A 154 6.37 15.81 -14.39
CA ARG A 154 7.62 15.03 -14.32
C ARG A 154 8.79 15.72 -15.01
N GLU A 155 8.56 16.34 -16.16
CA GLU A 155 9.61 17.01 -16.94
C GLU A 155 10.20 18.20 -16.15
N LYS A 156 9.33 18.99 -15.52
CA LYS A 156 9.70 20.23 -14.83
C LYS A 156 9.77 20.09 -13.30
N ASN A 157 9.65 18.86 -12.76
CA ASN A 157 9.70 18.55 -11.32
C ASN A 157 8.74 19.42 -10.50
N LEU A 158 7.49 19.47 -10.96
CA LEU A 158 6.43 20.28 -10.37
C LEU A 158 5.75 19.54 -9.22
N LEU A 159 5.29 20.30 -8.24
CA LEU A 159 4.37 19.86 -7.20
C LEU A 159 3.08 20.65 -7.36
N LEU A 160 1.93 19.99 -7.35
CA LEU A 160 0.63 20.63 -7.49
C LEU A 160 -0.11 20.63 -6.14
N LEU A 161 -0.67 21.79 -5.79
CA LEU A 161 -1.66 21.99 -4.73
C LEU A 161 -2.81 22.83 -5.29
N ILE A 162 -4.05 22.43 -4.99
CA ILE A 162 -5.24 23.22 -5.25
C ILE A 162 -5.44 24.14 -4.05
N TYR A 163 -5.18 25.43 -4.22
CA TYR A 163 -5.15 26.41 -3.14
C TYR A 163 -6.36 27.34 -3.25
N SER A 164 -7.43 27.03 -2.52
CA SER A 164 -8.76 27.64 -2.74
C SER A 164 -9.41 28.14 -1.45
N ASN A 165 -10.29 29.13 -1.57
CA ASN A 165 -11.13 29.61 -0.47
C ASN A 165 -12.35 28.70 -0.22
N GLU A 166 -12.71 27.87 -1.20
CA GLU A 166 -13.89 27.00 -1.12
C GLU A 166 -13.65 25.82 -0.17
N ALA A 167 -14.72 25.25 0.38
CA ALA A 167 -14.63 24.06 1.21
C ALA A 167 -14.11 22.86 0.39
N THR A 168 -13.30 22.01 1.03
CA THR A 168 -12.85 20.75 0.41
C THR A 168 -14.07 19.91 0.02
N PRO A 169 -14.20 19.47 -1.24
CA PRO A 169 -15.29 18.59 -1.66
C PRO A 169 -15.27 17.27 -0.88
N GLU A 170 -16.45 16.79 -0.44
CA GLU A 170 -16.59 15.55 0.32
C GLU A 170 -16.10 14.33 -0.47
N GLU A 171 -16.17 14.38 -1.81
CA GLU A 171 -15.69 13.33 -2.69
C GLU A 171 -14.17 13.07 -2.54
N LEU A 172 -13.40 14.06 -2.08
CA LEU A 172 -11.95 13.93 -1.89
C LEU A 172 -11.56 13.11 -0.65
N ASP A 173 -12.53 12.68 0.17
CA ASP A 173 -12.29 11.85 1.35
C ASP A 173 -11.90 10.40 1.01
N SER A 174 -12.09 9.98 -0.25
CA SER A 174 -11.70 8.65 -0.73
C SER A 174 -11.00 8.72 -2.08
N PHE A 175 -10.14 7.73 -2.36
CA PHE A 175 -9.43 7.64 -3.63
C PHE A 175 -10.40 7.52 -4.84
N GLU A 176 -11.42 6.65 -4.72
CA GLU A 176 -12.43 6.50 -5.77
C GLU A 176 -13.33 7.72 -5.92
N GLY A 177 -13.68 8.38 -4.81
CA GLY A 177 -14.43 9.64 -4.84
C GLY A 177 -13.64 10.76 -5.53
N ALA A 178 -12.36 10.92 -5.22
CA ALA A 178 -11.49 11.91 -5.85
C ALA A 178 -11.32 11.65 -7.36
N LYS A 179 -11.19 10.39 -7.75
CA LYS A 179 -11.19 9.97 -9.16
C LYS A 179 -12.51 10.32 -9.85
N GLY A 180 -13.64 10.06 -9.18
CA GLY A 180 -14.99 10.43 -9.64
C GLY A 180 -15.15 11.94 -9.83
N TYR A 181 -14.67 12.73 -8.88
CA TYR A 181 -14.68 14.20 -8.95
C TYR A 181 -13.94 14.71 -10.19
N LEU A 182 -12.72 14.22 -10.44
CA LEU A 182 -11.93 14.60 -11.62
C LEU A 182 -12.60 14.22 -12.95
N ARG A 183 -13.28 13.07 -13.01
CA ARG A 183 -14.07 12.68 -14.19
C ARG A 183 -15.28 13.60 -14.39
N ASN A 184 -15.96 13.98 -13.32
CA ASN A 184 -17.10 14.91 -13.37
C ASN A 184 -16.69 16.32 -13.83
N LEU A 185 -15.44 16.72 -13.59
CA LEU A 185 -14.84 17.93 -14.17
C LEU A 185 -14.55 17.81 -15.68
N GLY A 186 -14.79 16.66 -16.32
CA GLY A 186 -14.54 16.48 -17.76
C GLY A 186 -13.10 16.08 -18.11
N LEU A 187 -12.34 15.53 -17.16
CA LEU A 187 -11.06 14.91 -17.45
C LEU A 187 -11.25 13.46 -17.94
N ASP A 188 -10.43 13.07 -18.91
CA ASP A 188 -10.39 11.70 -19.42
C ASP A 188 -9.92 10.73 -18.33
N GLU A 189 -10.38 9.48 -18.38
CA GLU A 189 -10.12 8.48 -17.33
C GLU A 189 -8.64 8.28 -17.02
N SER A 190 -7.80 8.21 -18.06
CA SER A 190 -6.35 8.03 -17.91
C SER A 190 -5.66 9.22 -17.24
N ILE A 191 -6.18 10.44 -17.44
CA ILE A 191 -5.67 11.68 -16.82
C ILE A 191 -6.14 11.74 -15.37
N ALA A 192 -7.43 11.46 -15.13
CA ALA A 192 -7.99 11.42 -13.78
C ALA A 192 -7.25 10.40 -12.89
N GLU A 193 -6.91 9.22 -13.41
CA GLU A 193 -6.12 8.20 -12.70
C GLU A 193 -4.73 8.67 -12.29
N GLN A 194 -4.06 9.44 -13.14
CA GLN A 194 -2.71 9.92 -12.86
C GLN A 194 -2.75 11.12 -11.92
N LEU A 195 -3.74 12.00 -12.09
CA LEU A 195 -3.82 13.27 -11.40
C LEU A 195 -4.42 13.16 -9.98
N VAL A 196 -5.18 12.10 -9.68
CA VAL A 196 -5.85 11.92 -8.38
C VAL A 196 -4.89 12.03 -7.17
N LEU A 197 -3.65 11.53 -7.30
CA LEU A 197 -2.65 11.62 -6.23
C LEU A 197 -2.00 13.01 -6.13
N HIS A 198 -2.01 13.77 -7.23
CA HIS A 198 -1.50 15.15 -7.28
C HIS A 198 -2.55 16.19 -6.88
N PHE A 199 -3.84 15.82 -6.89
CA PHE A 199 -4.96 16.71 -6.56
C PHE A 199 -5.12 16.89 -5.04
N ASN A 200 -4.19 17.63 -4.44
CA ASN A 200 -4.18 17.90 -3.01
C ASN A 200 -4.84 19.26 -2.74
N TYR A 201 -5.98 19.24 -2.07
CA TYR A 201 -6.76 20.43 -1.75
C TYR A 201 -6.28 21.10 -0.47
N VAL A 202 -6.07 22.41 -0.50
CA VAL A 202 -5.57 23.20 0.62
C VAL A 202 -6.34 24.51 0.70
N GLN A 203 -6.81 24.86 1.89
CA GLN A 203 -7.54 26.10 2.12
C GLN A 203 -6.59 27.31 2.16
N LYS A 204 -6.98 28.45 1.56
CA LYS A 204 -6.20 29.69 1.66
C LYS A 204 -6.16 30.20 3.11
N THR A 205 -4.96 30.42 3.65
CA THR A 205 -4.74 30.91 5.02
C THR A 205 -3.69 32.02 5.06
N GLU A 206 -3.83 32.94 6.02
CA GLU A 206 -2.89 34.07 6.22
C GLU A 206 -1.52 33.60 6.75
N GLU A 207 -1.46 32.43 7.39
CA GLU A 207 -0.23 31.82 7.90
C GLU A 207 -0.01 30.41 7.32
N LEU A 208 1.26 30.00 7.23
CA LEU A 208 1.62 28.64 6.81
C LEU A 208 1.24 27.63 7.89
N SER A 209 0.43 26.64 7.51
CA SER A 209 -0.04 25.59 8.42
C SER A 209 0.73 24.27 8.25
N ASN A 210 0.64 23.39 9.25
CA ASN A 210 1.14 22.01 9.12
C ASN A 210 0.48 21.28 7.95
N ASP A 211 -0.82 21.50 7.77
CA ASP A 211 -1.62 20.87 6.71
C ASP A 211 -1.09 21.23 5.32
N PHE A 212 -0.65 22.48 5.11
CA PHE A 212 -0.02 22.91 3.86
C PHE A 212 1.24 22.08 3.53
N PHE A 213 2.14 21.90 4.50
CA PHE A 213 3.36 21.10 4.30
C PHE A 213 3.10 19.59 4.18
N ASP A 214 2.07 19.08 4.86
CA ASP A 214 1.63 17.68 4.69
C ASP A 214 1.12 17.44 3.25
N ASN A 215 0.41 18.40 2.67
CA ASN A 215 -0.04 18.32 1.27
C ASN A 215 1.12 18.45 0.27
N ILE A 216 2.17 19.23 0.56
CA ILE A 216 3.42 19.19 -0.22
C ILE A 216 4.02 17.78 -0.21
N LEU A 217 4.08 17.14 0.96
CA LEU A 217 4.61 15.78 1.08
C LEU A 217 3.75 14.76 0.33
N LYS A 218 2.42 14.89 0.34
CA LYS A 218 1.52 14.05 -0.48
C LYS A 218 1.84 14.21 -1.97
N SER A 219 1.98 15.44 -2.46
CA SER A 219 2.33 15.73 -3.85
C SER A 219 3.71 15.13 -4.23
N GLN A 220 4.69 15.15 -3.32
CA GLN A 220 5.98 14.48 -3.54
C GLN A 220 5.87 12.96 -3.61
N LYS A 221 5.06 12.36 -2.74
CA LYS A 221 4.76 10.91 -2.78
C LYS A 221 4.04 10.54 -4.07
N ALA A 222 3.18 11.41 -4.59
CA ALA A 222 2.51 11.21 -5.88
C ALA A 222 3.53 11.13 -7.04
N ASN A 223 4.51 12.04 -7.10
CA ASN A 223 5.59 11.94 -8.11
C ASN A 223 6.37 10.62 -7.98
N TYR A 224 6.64 10.18 -6.75
CA TYR A 224 7.29 8.89 -6.49
C TYR A 224 6.45 7.69 -6.93
N ILE A 225 5.14 7.69 -6.68
CA ILE A 225 4.22 6.62 -7.10
C ILE A 225 4.07 6.60 -8.63
N SER A 226 4.03 7.76 -9.27
CA SER A 226 4.04 7.87 -10.73
C SER A 226 5.29 7.22 -11.34
N GLU A 227 6.45 7.34 -10.69
CA GLU A 227 7.66 6.63 -11.11
C GLU A 227 7.52 5.10 -11.04
N TYR A 228 6.83 4.59 -10.02
CA TYR A 228 6.55 3.16 -9.90
C TYR A 228 5.69 2.63 -11.06
N LYS A 229 4.81 3.45 -11.62
CA LYS A 229 4.05 3.07 -12.82
C LYS A 229 4.98 2.83 -14.00
N ASN A 230 5.97 3.71 -14.23
CA ASN A 230 6.95 3.53 -15.31
C ASN A 230 7.81 2.28 -15.09
N ILE A 231 8.25 2.06 -13.84
CA ILE A 231 9.00 0.86 -13.45
C ILE A 231 8.17 -0.39 -13.76
N PHE A 232 6.88 -0.39 -13.44
CA PHE A 232 5.99 -1.51 -13.73
C PHE A 232 5.83 -1.74 -15.25
N GLU A 233 5.60 -0.70 -16.04
CA GLU A 233 5.45 -0.78 -17.50
C GLU A 233 6.72 -1.30 -18.19
N GLU A 234 7.90 -0.83 -17.76
CA GLU A 234 9.18 -1.33 -18.27
C GLU A 234 9.44 -2.78 -17.83
N SER A 235 9.11 -3.11 -16.57
CA SER A 235 9.24 -4.47 -16.04
C SER A 235 8.35 -5.46 -16.79
N TYR A 236 7.12 -5.05 -17.13
CA TYR A 236 6.20 -5.81 -17.95
C TYR A 236 6.77 -6.03 -19.36
N SER A 237 7.31 -4.98 -19.98
CA SER A 237 7.95 -5.09 -21.31
C SER A 237 9.14 -6.07 -21.29
N LYS A 238 9.98 -6.01 -20.26
CA LYS A 238 11.10 -6.97 -20.07
C LYS A 238 10.62 -8.39 -19.78
N LEU A 239 9.50 -8.56 -19.06
CA LEU A 239 8.86 -9.86 -18.88
C LEU A 239 8.39 -10.42 -20.23
N THR A 240 7.70 -9.63 -21.04
CA THR A 240 7.22 -10.04 -22.37
C THR A 240 8.38 -10.47 -23.27
N GLU A 241 9.47 -9.70 -23.30
CA GLU A 241 10.67 -10.07 -24.05
C GLU A 241 11.28 -11.38 -23.54
N ARG A 242 11.36 -11.56 -22.22
CA ARG A 242 11.90 -12.79 -21.63
C ARG A 242 11.03 -14.01 -21.95
N LEU A 243 9.71 -13.88 -21.87
CA LEU A 243 8.78 -14.94 -22.25
C LEU A 243 8.89 -15.28 -23.74
N TRP A 244 9.05 -14.28 -24.61
CA TRP A 244 9.33 -14.51 -26.02
C TRP A 244 10.61 -15.32 -26.24
N GLN A 245 11.70 -14.97 -25.55
CA GLN A 245 12.97 -15.72 -25.61
C GLN A 245 12.83 -17.15 -25.07
N LEU A 246 12.12 -17.33 -23.95
CA LEU A 246 11.85 -18.65 -23.37
C LEU A 246 11.00 -19.52 -24.30
N ASN A 247 10.04 -18.92 -25.02
CA ASN A 247 9.27 -19.63 -26.04
C ASN A 247 10.14 -20.13 -27.20
N GLN A 248 11.25 -19.43 -27.51
CA GLN A 248 12.25 -19.88 -28.49
C GLN A 248 13.18 -20.97 -27.93
N ASN A 249 13.26 -21.11 -26.59
CA ASN A 249 14.11 -22.09 -25.91
C ASN A 249 13.34 -22.77 -24.77
N GLN A 250 12.32 -23.54 -25.15
CA GLN A 250 11.37 -24.19 -24.23
C GLN A 250 12.05 -25.15 -23.24
N VAL A 251 13.24 -25.66 -23.59
CA VAL A 251 14.02 -26.58 -22.74
C VAL A 251 14.37 -25.96 -21.38
N LEU A 252 14.68 -24.67 -21.33
CA LEU A 252 14.98 -23.98 -20.06
C LEU A 252 13.72 -23.83 -19.19
N PHE A 253 12.57 -23.60 -19.83
CA PHE A 253 11.29 -23.51 -19.13
C PHE A 253 10.87 -24.86 -18.53
N TYR A 254 11.21 -25.95 -19.23
CA TYR A 254 10.97 -27.29 -18.73
C TYR A 254 11.89 -27.66 -17.58
N TYR A 255 13.12 -27.13 -17.48
CA TYR A 255 14.04 -27.49 -16.40
C TYR A 255 13.46 -27.18 -15.00
N ASP A 256 12.99 -25.96 -14.78
CA ASP A 256 12.44 -25.54 -13.47
C ASP A 256 11.14 -26.32 -13.15
N TYR A 257 10.31 -26.55 -14.16
CA TYR A 257 9.07 -27.31 -14.01
C TYR A 257 9.29 -28.80 -13.73
N ILE A 258 10.30 -29.42 -14.37
CA ILE A 258 10.59 -30.85 -14.32
C ILE A 258 11.45 -31.18 -13.09
N ASN A 259 12.54 -30.43 -12.87
CA ASN A 259 13.55 -30.77 -11.86
C ASN A 259 13.31 -30.10 -10.50
N GLU A 260 12.84 -28.85 -10.49
CA GLU A 260 12.56 -28.11 -9.25
C GLU A 260 11.11 -28.24 -8.81
N GLY A 261 10.26 -28.84 -9.65
CA GLY A 261 8.83 -29.03 -9.42
C GLY A 261 8.05 -27.73 -9.25
N GLN A 262 8.56 -26.64 -9.81
CA GLN A 262 7.86 -25.37 -9.83
C GLN A 262 6.66 -25.41 -10.78
N HIS A 263 5.58 -24.73 -10.44
CA HIS A 263 4.46 -24.52 -11.34
C HIS A 263 4.75 -23.36 -12.30
N VAL A 264 4.11 -23.38 -13.47
CA VAL A 264 4.34 -22.41 -14.55
C VAL A 264 4.07 -20.97 -14.10
N ASP A 265 3.00 -20.76 -13.35
CA ASP A 265 2.63 -19.49 -12.76
C ASP A 265 3.71 -18.96 -11.81
N ASN A 266 4.28 -19.82 -10.96
CA ASN A 266 5.38 -19.47 -10.06
C ASN A 266 6.62 -19.02 -10.83
N ILE A 267 7.01 -19.75 -11.89
CA ILE A 267 8.16 -19.39 -12.74
C ILE A 267 7.96 -18.00 -13.37
N ILE A 268 6.76 -17.73 -13.92
CA ILE A 268 6.43 -16.44 -14.53
C ILE A 268 6.45 -15.33 -13.48
N TYR A 269 5.86 -15.58 -12.30
CA TYR A 269 5.81 -14.62 -11.21
C TYR A 269 7.21 -14.28 -10.66
N GLU A 270 8.07 -15.27 -10.43
CA GLU A 270 9.46 -15.05 -10.01
C GLU A 270 10.29 -14.32 -11.06
N THR A 271 10.06 -14.62 -12.34
CA THR A 271 10.66 -13.89 -13.45
C THR A 271 10.24 -12.42 -13.41
N PHE A 272 8.95 -12.14 -13.24
CA PHE A 272 8.45 -10.77 -13.10
C PHE A 272 9.07 -10.06 -11.91
N LEU A 273 9.07 -10.66 -10.72
CA LEU A 273 9.67 -10.08 -9.52
C LEU A 273 11.15 -9.76 -9.71
N THR A 274 11.88 -10.64 -10.39
CA THR A 274 13.30 -10.42 -10.71
C THR A 274 13.48 -9.24 -11.66
N LYS A 275 12.67 -9.16 -12.73
CA LYS A 275 12.70 -8.01 -13.66
C LYS A 275 12.29 -6.71 -13.00
N PHE A 276 11.28 -6.75 -12.14
CA PHE A 276 10.85 -5.62 -11.34
C PHE A 276 11.96 -5.11 -10.43
N LYS A 277 12.62 -6.01 -9.68
CA LYS A 277 13.78 -5.65 -8.83
C LYS A 277 14.93 -5.05 -9.65
N GLN A 278 15.20 -5.58 -10.85
CA GLN A 278 16.21 -5.05 -11.76
C GLN A 278 15.87 -3.62 -12.20
N VAL A 279 14.70 -3.40 -12.80
CA VAL A 279 14.26 -2.07 -13.27
C VAL A 279 14.20 -1.07 -12.12
N TYR A 280 13.66 -1.49 -10.97
CA TYR A 280 13.63 -0.67 -9.76
C TYR A 280 15.05 -0.22 -9.36
N SER A 281 15.98 -1.17 -9.30
CA SER A 281 17.37 -0.87 -8.96
C SER A 281 18.01 0.05 -9.99
N ASP A 282 17.83 -0.21 -11.28
CA ASP A 282 18.41 0.60 -12.36
C ASP A 282 17.89 2.04 -12.29
N THR A 283 16.57 2.20 -12.17
CA THR A 283 15.89 3.52 -12.10
C THR A 283 16.38 4.34 -10.92
N PHE A 284 16.47 3.77 -9.72
CA PHE A 284 16.86 4.52 -8.53
C PHE A 284 18.38 4.59 -8.31
N ASN A 285 19.17 3.79 -9.02
CA ASN A 285 20.63 3.96 -9.06
C ASN A 285 21.07 5.13 -9.96
N GLU A 286 20.19 5.62 -10.84
CA GLU A 286 20.46 6.86 -11.58
C GLU A 286 20.68 8.03 -10.62
N VAL A 287 21.74 8.79 -10.85
CA VAL A 287 22.26 9.82 -9.94
C VAL A 287 21.21 10.85 -9.53
N ASN A 288 20.20 11.08 -10.37
CA ASN A 288 19.20 12.12 -10.20
C ASN A 288 17.89 11.60 -9.58
N ASN A 289 17.41 10.40 -9.90
CA ASN A 289 16.09 9.91 -9.44
C ASN A 289 16.03 9.74 -7.93
N HIS A 290 17.08 9.19 -7.30
CA HIS A 290 17.16 9.08 -5.85
C HIS A 290 17.27 10.45 -5.16
N LYS A 291 17.94 11.42 -5.79
CA LYS A 291 18.07 12.79 -5.26
C LYS A 291 16.77 13.58 -5.38
N GLU A 292 16.04 13.38 -6.46
CA GLU A 292 14.83 14.10 -6.81
C GLU A 292 13.60 13.57 -6.05
N LEU A 293 13.42 12.25 -6.02
CA LEU A 293 12.21 11.62 -5.50
C LEU A 293 12.35 11.19 -4.03
N ILE A 294 13.41 10.46 -3.69
CA ILE A 294 13.58 9.85 -2.35
C ILE A 294 14.11 10.86 -1.31
N ASN A 295 15.18 11.59 -1.63
CA ASN A 295 15.86 12.43 -0.64
C ASN A 295 14.97 13.52 0.00
N PRO A 296 14.07 14.20 -0.72
CA PRO A 296 13.15 15.18 -0.12
C PRO A 296 12.17 14.53 0.86
N ILE A 297 11.59 13.38 0.49
CA ILE A 297 10.72 12.60 1.37
C ILE A 297 11.49 12.17 2.63
N ARG A 298 12.72 11.65 2.46
CA ARG A 298 13.57 11.24 3.58
C ARG A 298 13.91 12.40 4.52
N ARG A 299 14.28 13.57 3.98
CA ARG A 299 14.60 14.77 4.78
C ARG A 299 13.39 15.25 5.56
N SER A 300 12.23 15.34 4.91
CA SER A 300 10.96 15.70 5.54
C SER A 300 10.63 14.72 6.67
N MET A 301 10.65 13.41 6.41
CA MET A 301 10.42 12.39 7.43
C MET A 301 11.41 12.46 8.60
N GLN A 302 12.71 12.65 8.34
CA GLN A 302 13.72 12.78 9.39
C GLN A 302 13.46 13.99 10.30
N ARG A 303 13.04 15.13 9.74
CA ARG A 303 12.64 16.31 10.51
C ARG A 303 11.38 16.05 11.33
N SER A 304 10.39 15.40 10.73
CA SER A 304 9.18 15.00 11.46
C SER A 304 9.51 14.10 12.64
N VAL A 305 10.40 13.11 12.46
CA VAL A 305 10.82 12.18 13.52
C VAL A 305 11.59 12.86 14.66
N GLN A 306 12.36 13.92 14.40
CA GLN A 306 13.05 14.69 15.47
C GLN A 306 12.07 15.29 16.49
N SER A 307 10.82 15.54 16.09
CA SER A 307 9.78 16.07 16.99
C SER A 307 9.03 14.98 17.77
N ILE A 308 9.21 13.71 17.42
CA ILE A 308 8.43 12.60 17.96
C ILE A 308 9.21 11.90 19.07
N GLN A 309 8.72 12.01 20.30
CA GLN A 309 9.38 11.44 21.49
C GLN A 309 8.97 9.99 21.79
N ASP A 310 7.86 9.49 21.21
CA ASP A 310 7.22 8.22 21.62
C ASP A 310 7.09 7.20 20.48
N GLY A 311 8.22 6.62 20.05
CA GLY A 311 8.26 5.63 18.97
C GLY A 311 7.43 4.35 19.24
N GLU A 312 7.24 3.97 20.50
CA GLU A 312 6.42 2.81 20.87
C GLU A 312 4.92 3.05 20.63
N ILE A 313 4.43 4.28 20.84
CA ILE A 313 3.04 4.66 20.53
C ILE A 313 2.81 4.63 19.01
N LEU A 314 3.76 5.14 18.22
CA LEU A 314 3.66 5.06 16.75
C LEU A 314 3.62 3.61 16.26
N ARG A 315 4.43 2.73 16.84
CA ARG A 315 4.41 1.30 16.53
C ARG A 315 3.03 0.71 16.85
N PHE A 316 2.48 1.01 18.02
CA PHE A 316 1.13 0.59 18.39
C PHE A 316 0.06 1.07 17.40
N LEU A 317 0.11 2.35 16.98
CA LEU A 317 -0.85 2.89 16.01
C LEU A 317 -0.70 2.23 14.63
N LYS A 318 0.53 1.92 14.21
CA LYS A 318 0.78 1.13 12.98
C LYS A 318 0.20 -0.29 13.09
N ASP A 319 0.39 -0.95 14.23
CA ASP A 319 -0.13 -2.29 14.45
C ASP A 319 -1.67 -2.29 14.45
N LEU A 320 -2.29 -1.23 14.98
CA LEU A 320 -3.74 -1.00 14.91
C LEU A 320 -4.22 -0.74 13.47
N ASP A 321 -3.50 0.06 12.69
CA ASP A 321 -3.79 0.27 11.26
C ASP A 321 -3.74 -1.04 10.47
N LEU A 322 -2.66 -1.82 10.64
CA LEU A 322 -2.52 -3.14 10.01
C LEU A 322 -3.66 -4.08 10.41
N ALA A 323 -4.05 -4.09 11.67
CA ALA A 323 -5.09 -4.99 12.15
C ALA A 323 -6.50 -4.62 11.66
N THR A 324 -6.74 -3.33 11.37
CA THR A 324 -8.04 -2.83 10.88
C THR A 324 -8.18 -2.83 9.37
N THR A 325 -7.06 -2.82 8.63
CA THR A 325 -7.07 -2.75 7.15
C THR A 325 -6.70 -4.06 6.47
N PHE A 326 -5.93 -4.94 7.13
CA PHE A 326 -5.42 -6.17 6.53
C PHE A 326 -6.31 -7.37 6.87
N ASN A 327 -7.20 -7.74 5.94
CA ASN A 327 -8.23 -8.75 6.18
C ASN A 327 -7.86 -10.19 5.81
N ASP A 328 -6.81 -10.43 5.01
CA ASP A 328 -6.45 -11.79 4.56
C ASP A 328 -4.92 -12.00 4.63
N ARG A 329 -4.46 -12.79 5.60
CA ARG A 329 -3.02 -13.07 5.82
C ARG A 329 -2.53 -14.32 5.11
N LEU A 330 -3.45 -15.11 4.58
CA LEU A 330 -3.11 -16.30 3.82
C LEU A 330 -3.11 -15.95 2.34
N ILE A 331 -2.02 -16.33 1.67
CA ILE A 331 -1.92 -16.30 0.22
C ILE A 331 -2.91 -17.35 -0.30
N LYS A 332 -3.84 -16.92 -1.15
CA LYS A 332 -4.77 -17.82 -1.84
C LYS A 332 -3.99 -18.63 -2.87
N ILE A 333 -4.23 -19.92 -2.90
CA ILE A 333 -3.53 -20.86 -3.77
C ILE A 333 -4.57 -21.65 -4.56
N SER A 334 -4.27 -21.98 -5.82
CA SER A 334 -5.10 -22.89 -6.59
C SER A 334 -5.05 -24.31 -5.99
N SER A 335 -6.19 -24.99 -6.00
CA SER A 335 -6.30 -26.38 -5.54
C SER A 335 -5.40 -27.34 -6.32
N SER A 336 -5.08 -27.04 -7.57
CA SER A 336 -4.24 -27.90 -8.44
C SER A 336 -2.73 -27.76 -8.20
N THR A 337 -2.29 -26.80 -7.39
CA THR A 337 -0.86 -26.62 -7.10
C THR A 337 -0.39 -27.59 -6.02
N ASP A 338 0.77 -28.21 -6.21
CA ASP A 338 1.31 -29.18 -5.26
C ASP A 338 1.38 -28.62 -3.81
N ILE A 339 1.27 -29.53 -2.84
CA ILE A 339 1.43 -29.20 -1.41
C ILE A 339 2.86 -28.71 -1.16
N SER A 340 3.00 -27.58 -0.47
CA SER A 340 4.31 -26.96 -0.22
C SER A 340 4.47 -26.43 1.20
N PHE A 341 5.71 -26.17 1.60
CA PHE A 341 6.04 -25.53 2.87
C PHE A 341 5.24 -24.24 3.07
N GLY A 342 4.75 -24.03 4.29
CA GLY A 342 3.93 -22.86 4.63
C GLY A 342 2.45 -23.01 4.31
N ASP A 343 2.02 -24.10 3.67
CA ASP A 343 0.59 -24.38 3.46
C ASP A 343 -0.13 -24.55 4.80
N VAL A 344 -1.31 -23.95 4.89
CA VAL A 344 -2.20 -24.06 6.05
C VAL A 344 -3.36 -24.98 5.71
N ILE A 345 -3.45 -26.08 6.45
CA ILE A 345 -4.50 -27.09 6.33
C ILE A 345 -5.44 -26.96 7.53
N LYS A 346 -6.72 -26.81 7.25
CA LYS A 346 -7.78 -26.89 8.27
C LYS A 346 -8.22 -28.34 8.39
N ILE A 347 -8.16 -28.89 9.59
CA ILE A 347 -8.68 -30.22 9.92
C ILE A 347 -9.66 -30.06 11.08
N GLY A 348 -10.94 -30.30 10.85
CA GLY A 348 -11.98 -29.97 11.81
C GLY A 348 -12.05 -28.48 12.12
N THR A 349 -11.97 -28.15 13.40
CA THR A 349 -11.96 -26.76 13.90
C THR A 349 -10.55 -26.19 14.01
N LYS A 350 -9.51 -27.01 13.81
CA LYS A 350 -8.10 -26.66 14.04
C LYS A 350 -7.39 -26.33 12.72
N LYS A 351 -6.32 -25.54 12.82
CA LYS A 351 -5.46 -25.16 11.70
C LYS A 351 -4.07 -25.73 11.91
N PHE A 352 -3.46 -26.23 10.84
CA PHE A 352 -2.16 -26.87 10.85
C PHE A 352 -1.27 -26.24 9.79
N LEU A 353 -0.01 -25.99 10.13
CA LEU A 353 1.02 -25.52 9.22
C LEU A 353 1.86 -26.68 8.73
N LEU A 354 2.08 -26.76 7.42
CA LEU A 354 3.06 -27.67 6.84
C LEU A 354 4.48 -27.14 7.03
N ILE A 355 5.31 -27.89 7.77
CA ILE A 355 6.68 -27.48 8.11
C ILE A 355 7.78 -28.32 7.43
N SER A 356 7.40 -29.28 6.59
CA SER A 356 8.34 -30.13 5.85
C SER A 356 9.20 -29.31 4.87
N GLN A 357 10.48 -29.67 4.75
CA GLN A 357 11.43 -28.93 3.91
C GLN A 357 11.06 -28.99 2.42
N GLY A 358 11.19 -27.85 1.73
CA GLY A 358 10.83 -27.68 0.32
C GLY A 358 11.47 -28.71 -0.63
N CYS A 359 12.75 -29.02 -0.46
CA CYS A 359 13.45 -29.98 -1.35
C CYS A 359 12.97 -31.44 -1.19
N ASP A 360 12.42 -31.78 -0.02
CA ASP A 360 12.00 -33.15 0.30
C ASP A 360 10.54 -33.39 -0.11
N ILE A 361 9.72 -32.34 -0.16
CA ILE A 361 8.30 -32.39 -0.53
C ILE A 361 8.04 -32.25 -2.04
N THR A 362 9.00 -31.75 -2.81
CA THR A 362 8.84 -31.61 -4.26
C THR A 362 8.68 -32.97 -4.93
N ILE A 363 7.64 -33.12 -5.76
CA ILE A 363 7.50 -34.26 -6.68
C ILE A 363 8.33 -33.96 -7.92
N ARG A 364 9.33 -34.82 -8.16
CA ARG A 364 10.27 -34.72 -9.27
C ARG A 364 9.71 -35.41 -10.53
N ASP A 365 10.40 -35.21 -11.64
CA ASP A 365 10.04 -35.73 -12.96
C ASP A 365 9.97 -37.26 -13.07
N ASP A 366 10.79 -37.94 -12.27
CA ASP A 366 10.76 -39.38 -12.09
C ASP A 366 9.48 -39.89 -11.41
N GLY A 367 8.60 -38.97 -10.98
CA GLY A 367 7.34 -39.27 -10.31
C GLY A 367 7.54 -39.68 -8.85
N ASN A 368 8.69 -39.37 -8.26
CA ASN A 368 9.00 -39.68 -6.87
C ASN A 368 9.12 -38.43 -6.00
N ARG A 369 8.98 -38.66 -4.69
CA ARG A 369 9.22 -37.71 -3.61
C ARG A 369 10.10 -38.39 -2.58
N THR A 370 11.08 -37.65 -2.05
CA THR A 370 11.99 -38.16 -1.01
C THR A 370 11.26 -38.40 0.31
N LEU A 371 10.38 -37.45 0.68
CA LEU A 371 9.58 -37.52 1.88
C LEU A 371 8.38 -38.47 1.69
N SER A 372 8.20 -39.41 2.63
CA SER A 372 7.00 -40.27 2.67
C SER A 372 5.88 -39.71 3.55
N ASN A 373 6.22 -38.87 4.54
CA ASN A 373 5.28 -38.29 5.49
C ASN A 373 5.46 -36.79 5.64
N PHE A 374 4.38 -36.04 5.51
CA PHE A 374 4.34 -34.63 5.84
C PHE A 374 4.33 -34.39 7.35
N GLN A 375 4.97 -33.28 7.75
CA GLN A 375 5.00 -32.81 9.13
C GLN A 375 4.08 -31.60 9.28
N LEU A 376 3.11 -31.72 10.18
CA LEU A 376 2.11 -30.71 10.47
C LEU A 376 2.26 -30.23 11.90
N VAL A 377 2.06 -28.93 12.12
CA VAL A 377 2.05 -28.33 13.46
C VAL A 377 0.79 -27.51 13.65
N GLU A 378 0.11 -27.71 14.77
CA GLU A 378 -1.08 -26.93 15.11
C GLU A 378 -0.72 -25.46 15.33
N ILE A 379 -1.44 -24.59 14.64
CA ILE A 379 -1.31 -23.13 14.71
C ILE A 379 -2.65 -22.50 15.08
N LYS A 380 -2.59 -21.33 15.69
CA LYS A 380 -3.75 -20.49 15.94
C LYS A 380 -3.49 -19.06 15.49
N GLU A 381 -4.57 -18.36 15.17
CA GLU A 381 -4.50 -16.92 14.95
C GLU A 381 -4.36 -16.23 16.31
N ASP A 382 -3.33 -15.43 16.47
CA ASP A 382 -3.18 -14.55 17.63
C ASP A 382 -4.02 -13.29 17.43
N ILE A 383 -5.33 -13.44 17.71
CA ILE A 383 -6.31 -12.37 17.64
C ILE A 383 -6.79 -12.01 19.04
N GLU A 384 -6.69 -10.73 19.38
CA GLU A 384 -7.19 -10.18 20.64
C GLU A 384 -8.30 -9.16 20.31
N PRO A 385 -9.54 -9.33 20.80
CA PRO A 385 -10.61 -8.36 20.54
C PRO A 385 -10.26 -6.99 21.14
N ILE A 386 -10.46 -5.92 20.38
CA ILE A 386 -10.19 -4.57 20.87
C ILE A 386 -11.36 -4.13 21.76
N THR A 387 -11.08 -4.02 23.05
CA THR A 387 -11.99 -3.47 24.07
C THR A 387 -11.45 -2.16 24.62
N GLU A 388 -12.31 -1.34 25.22
CA GLU A 388 -11.89 -0.11 25.88
C GLU A 388 -10.85 -0.40 26.98
N GLN A 389 -11.02 -1.49 27.74
CA GLN A 389 -10.06 -1.90 28.75
C GLN A 389 -8.69 -2.32 28.16
N SER A 390 -8.68 -3.07 27.05
CA SER A 390 -7.43 -3.50 26.39
C SER A 390 -6.64 -2.31 25.82
N LEU A 391 -7.33 -1.36 25.18
CA LEU A 391 -6.77 -0.11 24.68
C LEU A 391 -6.17 0.72 25.81
N HIS A 392 -6.92 0.90 26.90
CA HIS A 392 -6.42 1.64 28.06
C HIS A 392 -5.16 1.00 28.64
N LYS A 393 -5.15 -0.33 28.80
CA LYS A 393 -4.00 -1.06 29.33
C LYS A 393 -2.77 -0.90 28.43
N LYS A 394 -2.89 -1.14 27.12
CA LYS A 394 -1.79 -0.98 26.17
C LYS A 394 -1.27 0.46 26.16
N LEU A 395 -2.14 1.46 26.08
CA LEU A 395 -1.74 2.88 26.09
C LEU A 395 -1.07 3.29 27.42
N LYS A 396 -1.55 2.76 28.55
CA LYS A 396 -0.96 3.00 29.87
C LYS A 396 0.43 2.35 30.01
N ASP A 397 0.58 1.12 29.52
CA ASP A 397 1.86 0.39 29.58
C ASP A 397 2.93 1.07 28.71
N LEU A 398 2.53 1.57 27.53
CA LEU A 398 3.38 2.31 26.60
C LEU A 398 3.72 3.71 27.11
N ASN A 399 2.79 4.36 27.83
CA ASN A 399 2.98 5.70 28.35
C ASN A 399 3.29 5.69 29.85
N LYS A 400 4.53 5.36 30.23
CA LYS A 400 5.01 5.45 31.64
C LYS A 400 4.87 6.85 32.25
N LYS A 401 4.63 7.89 31.44
CA LYS A 401 4.38 9.28 31.84
C LYS A 401 2.96 9.70 31.45
N CYS A 402 1.95 9.09 32.07
CA CYS A 402 0.49 9.36 31.95
C CYS A 402 0.06 10.83 32.21
N GLU A 403 0.69 11.80 31.56
CA GLU A 403 0.24 13.19 31.47
C GLU A 403 0.53 13.62 30.05
N VAL A 404 -0.48 13.52 29.20
CA VAL A 404 -0.83 14.48 28.16
C VAL A 404 -1.74 13.75 27.18
N TYR A 405 -2.98 14.24 27.15
CA TYR A 405 -3.90 14.16 26.03
C TYR A 405 -3.12 14.45 24.74
N ASN A 406 -2.66 13.42 24.02
CA ASN A 406 -2.02 13.65 22.74
C ASN A 406 -3.12 13.71 21.69
N THR A 407 -3.53 14.93 21.32
CA THR A 407 -4.51 15.20 20.27
C THR A 407 -4.22 14.40 19.00
N PHE A 408 -2.94 14.12 18.73
CA PHE A 408 -2.48 13.26 17.65
C PHE A 408 -3.01 11.81 17.78
N THR A 409 -2.78 11.16 18.93
CA THR A 409 -3.24 9.78 19.18
C THR A 409 -4.76 9.69 19.13
N SER A 410 -5.47 10.65 19.73
CA SER A 410 -6.93 10.69 19.72
C SER A 410 -7.50 10.79 18.29
N LYS A 411 -6.95 11.68 17.45
CA LYS A 411 -7.36 11.83 16.05
C LYS A 411 -7.12 10.56 15.23
N ILE A 412 -6.01 9.87 15.47
CA ILE A 412 -5.71 8.62 14.77
C ILE A 412 -6.68 7.51 15.18
N LEU A 413 -6.92 7.34 16.49
CA LEU A 413 -7.88 6.35 16.99
C LEU A 413 -9.29 6.58 16.44
N GLU A 414 -9.72 7.85 16.34
CA GLU A 414 -11.00 8.24 15.74
C GLU A 414 -11.07 7.82 14.27
N LYS A 415 -10.01 8.09 13.49
CA LYS A 415 -9.91 7.70 12.08
C LYS A 415 -10.01 6.17 11.88
N HIS A 416 -9.51 5.38 12.83
CA HIS A 416 -9.65 3.91 12.80
C HIS A 416 -10.99 3.41 13.34
N GLY A 417 -11.98 4.30 13.51
CA GLY A 417 -13.35 3.94 13.81
C GLY A 417 -13.64 3.73 15.30
N ILE A 418 -12.74 4.14 16.21
CA ILE A 418 -13.01 4.13 17.65
C ILE A 418 -13.89 5.34 18.00
N PRO A 419 -15.07 5.16 18.61
CA PRO A 419 -15.97 6.26 18.95
C PRO A 419 -15.32 7.32 19.84
N LEU A 420 -15.62 8.59 19.57
CA LEU A 420 -15.19 9.74 20.38
C LEU A 420 -15.56 9.61 21.86
N SER A 421 -16.69 8.96 22.18
CA SER A 421 -17.10 8.67 23.55
C SER A 421 -16.10 7.78 24.30
N ILE A 422 -15.59 6.75 23.62
CA ILE A 422 -14.56 5.84 24.16
C ILE A 422 -13.22 6.57 24.27
N ILE A 423 -12.82 7.31 23.24
CA ILE A 423 -11.56 8.09 23.26
C ILE A 423 -11.57 9.10 24.43
N SER A 424 -12.67 9.81 24.62
CA SER A 424 -12.84 10.77 25.71
C SER A 424 -12.72 10.09 27.08
N ASN A 425 -13.33 8.91 27.24
CA ASN A 425 -13.21 8.12 28.47
C ASN A 425 -11.80 7.55 28.68
N LEU A 426 -11.09 7.14 27.63
CA LEU A 426 -9.73 6.59 27.71
C LEU A 426 -8.72 7.62 28.23
N PHE A 427 -8.82 8.87 27.76
CA PHE A 427 -7.86 9.93 28.06
C PHE A 427 -8.28 10.87 29.21
N ASN A 428 -9.51 10.80 29.72
CA ASN A 428 -9.94 11.63 30.85
C ASN A 428 -9.23 11.17 32.16
N PRO A 429 -8.48 12.04 32.86
CA PRO A 429 -7.84 11.69 34.13
C PRO A 429 -8.85 11.41 35.26
N GLN A 430 -10.04 12.01 35.18
CA GLN A 430 -11.08 11.97 36.21
C GLN A 430 -12.10 10.83 36.00
N SER A 431 -12.13 10.19 34.83
CA SER A 431 -13.01 9.05 34.58
C SER A 431 -12.55 7.83 35.39
N SER A 432 -13.48 7.13 36.06
CA SER A 432 -13.18 5.88 36.75
C SER A 432 -12.76 4.79 35.76
N LYS A 433 -11.47 4.47 35.74
CA LYS A 433 -10.91 3.40 34.88
C LYS A 433 -11.31 1.98 35.34
N LYS A 434 -12.06 1.86 36.44
CA LYS A 434 -12.62 0.60 36.95
C LYS A 434 -13.88 0.13 36.21
N HIS A 435 -14.48 0.99 35.40
CA HIS A 435 -15.73 0.72 34.66
C HIS A 435 -15.56 0.78 33.13
N LEU A 436 -14.33 0.67 32.63
CA LEU A 436 -14.10 0.59 31.18
C LEU A 436 -14.79 -0.65 30.61
N GLY A 437 -15.42 -0.50 29.45
CA GLY A 437 -16.14 -1.58 28.80
C GLY A 437 -15.21 -2.73 28.40
N THR A 438 -15.67 -3.96 28.65
CA THR A 438 -15.03 -5.19 28.17
C THR A 438 -15.68 -5.70 26.88
N GLU A 439 -16.72 -5.03 26.40
CA GLU A 439 -17.33 -5.34 25.11
C GLU A 439 -16.40 -4.94 23.98
N GLN A 440 -16.45 -5.73 22.91
CA GLN A 440 -15.67 -5.48 21.70
C GLN A 440 -16.15 -4.19 21.03
N ILE A 441 -15.20 -3.34 20.66
CA ILE A 441 -15.49 -2.13 19.89
C ILE A 441 -15.64 -2.53 18.43
N LYS A 442 -16.88 -2.56 17.93
CA LYS A 442 -17.21 -2.99 16.56
C LYS A 442 -16.63 -4.38 16.26
N GLU A 443 -16.10 -4.60 15.05
CA GLU A 443 -15.38 -5.83 14.66
C GLU A 443 -13.85 -5.65 14.70
N LEU A 444 -13.35 -4.80 15.62
CA LEU A 444 -11.92 -4.51 15.70
C LEU A 444 -11.19 -5.60 16.50
N TYR A 445 -10.06 -6.07 15.97
CA TYR A 445 -9.16 -7.03 16.60
C TYR A 445 -7.74 -6.52 16.51
N PHE A 446 -6.90 -6.77 17.53
CA PHE A 446 -5.46 -6.81 17.36
C PHE A 446 -5.11 -8.16 16.74
N LYS A 447 -4.83 -8.18 15.44
CA LYS A 447 -4.30 -9.35 14.74
C LYS A 447 -2.77 -9.25 14.84
N HIS A 448 -2.11 -10.13 15.59
CA HIS A 448 -0.66 -10.08 15.76
C HIS A 448 0.05 -10.92 14.71
N ASP A 449 -0.06 -12.24 14.76
CA ASP A 449 0.46 -13.22 13.78
C ASP A 449 -0.21 -14.59 13.94
N PHE A 450 0.09 -15.53 13.03
CA PHE A 450 -0.12 -16.94 13.33
C PHE A 450 0.97 -17.38 14.29
N ILE A 451 0.56 -18.05 15.36
CA ILE A 451 1.49 -18.58 16.37
C ILE A 451 1.28 -20.08 16.52
N GLU A 452 2.36 -20.78 16.84
CA GLU A 452 2.25 -22.16 17.30
C GLU A 452 1.47 -22.21 18.62
N GLU A 453 0.69 -23.27 18.81
CA GLU A 453 0.13 -23.55 20.12
C GLU A 453 1.25 -23.94 21.09
N SER A 454 1.20 -23.44 22.34
CA SER A 454 2.26 -23.67 23.31
C SER A 454 2.34 -25.16 23.64
N ARG A 455 3.39 -25.83 23.13
CA ARG A 455 3.62 -27.30 23.09
C ARG A 455 3.02 -28.03 21.89
N SER A 456 2.84 -27.38 20.74
CA SER A 456 2.36 -28.07 19.53
C SER A 456 3.20 -29.29 19.22
N LYS A 457 2.55 -30.45 19.24
CA LYS A 457 3.10 -31.72 18.77
C LYS A 457 3.29 -31.63 17.25
N ILE A 458 4.39 -32.20 16.75
CA ILE A 458 4.55 -32.43 15.31
C ILE A 458 3.76 -33.69 14.95
N TYR A 459 2.74 -33.54 14.11
CA TYR A 459 1.97 -34.65 13.56
C TYR A 459 2.61 -35.11 12.26
N SER A 460 2.70 -36.43 12.08
CA SER A 460 3.20 -37.06 10.87
C SER A 460 2.03 -37.69 10.13
N ILE A 461 1.83 -37.34 8.86
CA ILE A 461 0.77 -37.89 8.02
C ILE A 461 1.36 -38.35 6.68
N GLU A 462 0.99 -39.53 6.20
CA GLU A 462 1.45 -40.01 4.90
C GLU A 462 1.06 -39.02 3.80
N CYS A 463 2.02 -38.78 2.90
CA CYS A 463 1.91 -37.75 1.87
C CYS A 463 0.62 -37.84 1.06
N ILE A 464 0.25 -39.06 0.65
CA ILE A 464 -0.93 -39.34 -0.19
C ILE A 464 -2.23 -38.74 0.36
N TRP A 465 -2.40 -38.69 1.69
CA TRP A 465 -3.62 -38.18 2.31
C TRP A 465 -3.76 -36.66 2.21
N LEU A 466 -2.65 -35.92 2.33
CA LEU A 466 -2.67 -34.47 2.08
C LEU A 466 -2.65 -34.16 0.59
N ASP A 467 -1.90 -34.92 -0.19
CA ASP A 467 -1.88 -34.74 -1.64
C ASP A 467 -3.29 -34.89 -2.19
N ALA A 468 -4.15 -35.77 -1.66
CA ALA A 468 -5.55 -35.94 -2.09
C ALA A 468 -6.36 -34.63 -2.15
N LEU A 469 -5.96 -33.58 -1.40
CA LEU A 469 -6.54 -32.22 -1.49
C LEU A 469 -6.39 -31.58 -2.87
N LEU A 470 -5.50 -32.08 -3.71
CA LEU A 470 -5.26 -31.64 -5.09
C LEU A 470 -6.27 -32.21 -6.08
N LEU A 471 -6.98 -33.27 -5.70
CA LEU A 471 -7.95 -33.95 -6.57
C LEU A 471 -9.20 -33.11 -6.76
N ARG A 472 -9.86 -33.32 -7.89
CA ARG A 472 -11.16 -32.71 -8.17
C ARG A 472 -12.17 -33.11 -7.10
N GLN A 473 -12.85 -32.11 -6.54
CA GLN A 473 -13.95 -32.30 -5.61
C GLN A 473 -15.25 -32.61 -6.38
N ASN A 474 -16.12 -33.43 -5.77
CA ASN A 474 -17.47 -33.66 -6.30
C ASN A 474 -18.39 -32.45 -6.03
N GLU A 475 -19.64 -32.47 -6.50
CA GLU A 475 -20.62 -31.39 -6.29
C GLU A 475 -20.95 -31.15 -4.81
N GLU A 476 -20.75 -32.15 -3.96
CA GLU A 476 -20.94 -32.09 -2.50
C GLU A 476 -19.71 -31.52 -1.76
N GLY A 477 -18.61 -31.24 -2.47
CA GLY A 477 -17.35 -30.74 -1.92
C GLY A 477 -16.45 -31.82 -1.28
N ASP A 478 -16.80 -33.09 -1.44
CA ASP A 478 -16.01 -34.21 -0.94
C ASP A 478 -14.82 -34.52 -1.84
N ILE A 479 -13.75 -34.99 -1.21
CA ILE A 479 -12.53 -35.43 -1.88
C ILE A 479 -12.56 -36.96 -1.99
N ILE A 480 -12.54 -37.48 -3.21
CA ILE A 480 -12.52 -38.92 -3.48
C ILE A 480 -11.13 -39.30 -3.96
N LEU A 481 -10.42 -40.10 -3.16
CA LEU A 481 -9.17 -40.73 -3.55
C LEU A 481 -9.48 -42.07 -4.23
N SER A 482 -9.50 -42.08 -5.56
CA SER A 482 -9.70 -43.26 -6.40
C SER A 482 -8.94 -43.15 -7.71
N GLN A 483 -8.69 -44.28 -8.37
CA GLN A 483 -8.00 -44.31 -9.67
C GLN A 483 -8.71 -43.47 -10.74
N GLU A 484 -10.05 -43.49 -10.73
CA GLU A 484 -10.87 -42.69 -11.63
C GLU A 484 -10.71 -41.19 -11.36
N ASN A 485 -10.77 -40.76 -10.10
CA ASN A 485 -10.66 -39.34 -9.79
C ASN A 485 -9.24 -38.79 -10.03
N ILE A 486 -8.20 -39.60 -9.78
CA ILE A 486 -6.81 -39.25 -10.14
C ILE A 486 -6.69 -39.06 -11.66
N SER A 487 -7.32 -39.94 -12.45
CA SER A 487 -7.30 -39.86 -13.92
C SER A 487 -8.06 -38.64 -14.45
N ASN A 488 -9.18 -38.29 -13.81
CA ASN A 488 -10.06 -37.18 -14.19
C ASN A 488 -9.57 -35.80 -13.68
N SER A 489 -8.57 -35.76 -12.80
CA SER A 489 -7.99 -34.52 -12.26
C SER A 489 -6.97 -33.91 -13.20
N HIS A 490 -7.40 -33.44 -14.37
CA HIS A 490 -6.51 -33.00 -15.46
C HIS A 490 -5.67 -31.73 -15.17
N GLU A 491 -5.97 -31.01 -14.09
CA GLU A 491 -5.27 -29.77 -13.74
C GLU A 491 -3.99 -29.99 -12.93
N ILE A 492 -3.78 -31.18 -12.35
CA ILE A 492 -2.56 -31.49 -11.61
C ILE A 492 -1.40 -31.82 -12.57
N ARG A 493 -0.16 -31.62 -12.12
CA ARG A 493 1.03 -31.94 -12.94
C ARG A 493 1.08 -33.43 -13.26
N TYR A 494 1.59 -33.77 -14.44
CA TYR A 494 1.75 -35.17 -14.87
C TYR A 494 2.64 -35.99 -13.91
N ALA A 495 3.72 -35.38 -13.40
CA ALA A 495 4.57 -36.02 -12.39
C ALA A 495 3.80 -36.29 -11.09
N THR A 496 2.97 -35.34 -10.64
CA THR A 496 2.08 -35.50 -9.48
C THR A 496 1.05 -36.60 -9.69
N GLN A 497 0.45 -36.67 -10.89
CA GLN A 497 -0.49 -37.75 -11.24
C GLN A 497 0.18 -39.13 -11.20
N LYS A 498 1.37 -39.28 -11.79
CA LYS A 498 2.16 -40.52 -11.73
C LYS A 498 2.50 -40.94 -10.31
N TYR A 499 2.97 -39.98 -9.50
CA TYR A 499 3.27 -40.22 -8.09
C TYR A 499 2.03 -40.71 -7.35
N PHE A 500 0.88 -40.06 -7.59
CA PHE A 500 -0.40 -40.46 -7.02
C PHE A 500 -0.83 -41.86 -7.42
N ASP A 501 -0.78 -42.19 -8.72
CA ASP A 501 -1.14 -43.52 -9.22
C ASP A 501 -0.28 -44.59 -8.56
N TYR A 502 1.03 -44.37 -8.49
CA TYR A 502 1.95 -45.29 -7.83
C TYR A 502 1.61 -45.46 -6.33
N LYS A 503 1.47 -44.36 -5.59
CA LYS A 503 1.20 -44.39 -4.15
C LYS A 503 -0.18 -44.89 -3.79
N PHE A 504 -1.18 -44.62 -4.61
CA PHE A 504 -2.53 -45.14 -4.42
C PHE A 504 -2.56 -46.66 -4.57
N ASN A 505 -1.93 -47.19 -5.62
CA ASN A 505 -1.81 -48.62 -5.82
C ASN A 505 -1.00 -49.31 -4.69
N GLU A 506 0.07 -48.66 -4.22
CA GLU A 506 0.83 -49.13 -3.05
C GLU A 506 -0.06 -49.18 -1.79
N LEU A 507 -0.88 -48.15 -1.55
CA LEU A 507 -1.80 -48.07 -0.42
C LEU A 507 -2.87 -49.17 -0.46
N ILE A 508 -3.52 -49.35 -1.61
CA ILE A 508 -4.55 -50.39 -1.83
C ILE A 508 -3.95 -51.78 -1.66
N THR A 509 -2.78 -52.03 -2.24
CA THR A 509 -2.08 -53.33 -2.11
C THR A 509 -1.69 -53.60 -0.65
N ARG A 510 -1.22 -52.59 0.08
CA ARG A 510 -0.82 -52.71 1.50
C ARG A 510 -2.00 -52.99 2.42
N ILE A 511 -3.17 -52.40 2.16
CA ILE A 511 -4.41 -52.67 2.92
C ILE A 511 -5.04 -54.00 2.51
N GLY A 512 -4.90 -54.38 1.24
CA GLY A 512 -5.51 -55.55 0.61
C GLY A 512 -6.87 -55.24 0.01
N GLU A 513 -7.02 -55.45 -1.30
CA GLU A 513 -8.27 -55.20 -2.05
C GLU A 513 -9.46 -55.99 -1.52
N GLU A 514 -9.22 -57.22 -1.06
CA GLU A 514 -10.23 -58.15 -0.56
C GLU A 514 -10.47 -58.02 0.96
N SER A 515 -9.88 -57.02 1.61
CA SER A 515 -10.04 -56.79 3.05
C SER A 515 -11.46 -56.36 3.38
N SER A 516 -12.03 -56.92 4.45
CA SER A 516 -13.39 -56.57 4.87
C SER A 516 -13.48 -55.12 5.35
N LYS A 517 -14.66 -54.50 5.16
CA LYS A 517 -14.95 -53.13 5.58
C LYS A 517 -14.53 -52.84 7.03
N GLU A 518 -14.80 -53.75 7.96
CA GLU A 518 -14.42 -53.58 9.38
C GLU A 518 -12.90 -53.51 9.60
N ILE A 519 -12.10 -54.26 8.82
CA ILE A 519 -10.64 -54.24 8.93
C ILE A 519 -10.11 -52.92 8.37
N VAL A 520 -10.61 -52.51 7.21
CA VAL A 520 -10.22 -51.24 6.57
C VAL A 520 -10.56 -50.05 7.46
N GLU A 521 -11.76 -50.02 8.06
CA GLU A 521 -12.16 -48.98 9.00
C GLU A 521 -11.25 -48.91 10.24
N LYS A 522 -10.78 -50.05 10.76
CA LYS A 522 -9.80 -50.07 11.86
C LYS A 522 -8.44 -49.50 11.46
N ILE A 523 -7.97 -49.81 10.25
CA ILE A 523 -6.71 -49.28 9.71
C ILE A 523 -6.81 -47.76 9.51
N ILE A 524 -7.91 -47.29 8.92
CA ILE A 524 -8.17 -45.85 8.73
C ILE A 524 -8.20 -45.14 10.09
N LYS A 525 -8.93 -45.70 11.06
CA LYS A 525 -9.01 -45.14 12.41
C LYS A 525 -7.63 -45.04 13.07
N PHE A 526 -6.79 -46.06 12.89
CA PHE A 526 -5.41 -46.02 13.39
C PHE A 526 -4.55 -44.98 12.65
N THR A 527 -4.72 -44.83 11.34
CA THR A 527 -3.97 -43.89 10.49
C THR A 527 -4.24 -42.43 10.88
N PHE A 528 -5.47 -42.12 11.31
CA PHE A 528 -5.89 -40.78 11.68
C PHE A 528 -6.16 -40.60 13.18
N ASP A 529 -5.69 -41.50 14.05
CA ASP A 529 -6.07 -41.50 15.48
C ASP A 529 -5.79 -40.16 16.20
N GLU A 530 -4.81 -39.40 15.70
CA GLU A 530 -4.40 -38.10 16.27
C GLU A 530 -4.91 -36.86 15.50
N LEU A 531 -5.54 -37.05 14.34
CA LEU A 531 -6.04 -35.97 13.48
C LEU A 531 -7.52 -36.20 13.17
N PRO A 532 -8.42 -35.25 13.40
CA PRO A 532 -9.86 -35.44 13.21
C PRO A 532 -10.29 -35.41 11.72
N ILE A 533 -9.61 -36.18 10.89
CA ILE A 533 -9.91 -36.42 9.47
C ILE A 533 -10.96 -37.53 9.41
N GLU A 534 -12.07 -37.24 8.75
CA GLU A 534 -13.11 -38.24 8.49
C GLU A 534 -12.78 -38.94 7.18
N CYS A 535 -12.65 -40.26 7.21
CA CYS A 535 -12.30 -41.05 6.04
C CYS A 535 -13.20 -42.29 5.95
N GLU A 536 -13.93 -42.42 4.86
CA GLU A 536 -14.85 -43.54 4.58
C GLU A 536 -14.29 -44.39 3.43
N PRO A 537 -14.11 -45.71 3.59
CA PRO A 537 -13.65 -46.57 2.51
C PRO A 537 -14.76 -46.79 1.47
N ILE A 538 -14.38 -46.83 0.19
CA ILE A 538 -15.27 -47.04 -0.95
C ILE A 538 -15.00 -48.44 -1.51
N PHE A 539 -16.07 -49.22 -1.66
CA PHE A 539 -16.01 -50.57 -2.21
C PHE A 539 -16.76 -50.65 -3.55
N SER A 540 -16.28 -51.49 -4.46
CA SER A 540 -16.99 -51.85 -5.68
C SER A 540 -18.19 -52.76 -5.40
N ASP A 541 -19.03 -52.98 -6.40
CA ASP A 541 -20.13 -53.96 -6.32
C ASP A 541 -19.64 -55.37 -5.96
N ASP A 542 -18.43 -55.74 -6.42
CA ASP A 542 -17.74 -57.00 -6.09
C ASP A 542 -17.08 -57.01 -4.69
N GLN A 543 -17.39 -56.05 -3.81
CA GLN A 543 -16.81 -55.88 -2.46
C GLN A 543 -15.29 -55.68 -2.41
N LYS A 544 -14.66 -55.19 -3.48
CA LYS A 544 -13.24 -54.83 -3.48
C LYS A 544 -13.05 -53.38 -3.06
N LEU A 545 -12.01 -53.11 -2.28
CA LEU A 545 -11.64 -51.74 -1.91
C LEU A 545 -11.13 -50.98 -3.15
N ILE A 546 -11.82 -49.91 -3.53
CA ILE A 546 -11.53 -49.12 -4.74
C ILE A 546 -11.16 -47.65 -4.47
N GLY A 547 -11.24 -47.21 -3.22
CA GLY A 547 -10.86 -45.84 -2.86
C GLY A 547 -11.31 -45.40 -1.48
N PHE A 548 -11.17 -44.10 -1.23
CA PHE A 548 -11.48 -43.46 0.04
C PHE A 548 -12.17 -42.11 -0.18
N LYS A 549 -13.16 -41.81 0.65
CA LYS A 549 -13.80 -40.49 0.72
C LYS A 549 -13.27 -39.74 1.92
N LEU A 550 -12.61 -38.60 1.70
CA LEU A 550 -12.05 -37.74 2.73
C LEU A 550 -12.97 -36.55 3.00
N LYS A 551 -13.23 -36.28 4.28
CA LYS A 551 -14.04 -35.19 4.80
C LYS A 551 -13.31 -34.48 5.94
N ASN A 552 -13.80 -33.29 6.28
CA ASN A 552 -13.32 -32.49 7.39
C ASN A 552 -11.85 -32.02 7.27
N ILE A 553 -11.32 -31.97 6.04
CA ILE A 553 -9.98 -31.50 5.72
C ILE A 553 -10.02 -30.54 4.52
N GLN A 554 -9.32 -29.42 4.62
CA GLN A 554 -9.28 -28.40 3.57
C GLN A 554 -7.96 -27.63 3.59
N ARG A 555 -7.36 -27.38 2.43
CA ARG A 555 -6.27 -26.40 2.28
C ARG A 555 -6.88 -25.00 2.20
N ILE A 556 -6.53 -24.12 3.15
CA ILE A 556 -7.13 -22.78 3.25
C ILE A 556 -6.23 -21.65 2.73
N GLY A 557 -4.95 -21.92 2.47
CA GLY A 557 -4.01 -20.97 1.87
C GLY A 557 -2.57 -21.25 2.28
N ARG A 558 -1.66 -20.30 2.02
CA ARG A 558 -0.24 -20.35 2.41
C ARG A 558 0.14 -19.16 3.28
N LEU A 559 1.00 -19.37 4.27
CA LEU A 559 1.74 -18.27 4.89
C LEU A 559 2.88 -17.81 3.99
N ASP A 560 3.24 -16.53 4.09
CA ASP A 560 4.49 -16.05 3.52
C ASP A 560 5.69 -16.84 4.08
N LEU A 561 6.74 -17.00 3.28
CA LEU A 561 7.92 -17.76 3.64
C LEU A 561 8.52 -17.31 4.98
N LEU A 562 8.60 -16.00 5.21
CA LEU A 562 9.19 -15.45 6.43
C LEU A 562 8.35 -15.79 7.66
N ASP A 563 7.03 -15.75 7.55
CA ASP A 563 6.12 -16.04 8.67
C ASP A 563 6.10 -17.54 8.98
N ALA A 564 6.07 -18.39 7.95
CA ALA A 564 6.20 -19.83 8.12
C ALA A 564 7.56 -20.20 8.76
N MET A 565 8.65 -19.55 8.35
CA MET A 565 9.98 -19.75 8.93
C MET A 565 10.08 -19.31 10.39
N LYS A 566 9.40 -18.23 10.80
CA LYS A 566 9.35 -17.80 12.21
C LYS A 566 8.73 -18.90 13.09
N ILE A 567 7.61 -19.46 12.66
CA ILE A 567 6.91 -20.53 13.37
C ILE A 567 7.81 -21.77 13.46
N LEU A 568 8.41 -22.20 12.34
CA LEU A 568 9.36 -23.32 12.32
C LEU A 568 10.52 -23.09 13.30
N LYS A 569 11.11 -21.89 13.30
CA LYS A 569 12.20 -21.53 14.21
C LYS A 569 11.77 -21.64 15.66
N ASN A 570 10.60 -21.13 16.02
CA ASN A 570 10.07 -21.25 17.37
C ASN A 570 9.96 -22.73 17.77
N ILE A 571 9.40 -23.58 16.91
CA ILE A 571 9.25 -25.03 17.19
C ILE A 571 10.62 -25.68 17.43
N VAL A 572 11.59 -25.44 16.56
CA VAL A 572 12.96 -25.99 16.69
C VAL A 572 13.62 -25.51 17.98
N GLU A 573 13.43 -24.24 18.38
CA GLU A 573 13.92 -23.71 19.65
C GLU A 573 13.23 -24.35 20.87
N HIS A 574 11.97 -24.75 20.76
CA HIS A 574 11.26 -25.48 21.83
C HIS A 574 11.70 -26.95 21.93
N GLU A 575 11.91 -27.64 20.80
CA GLU A 575 12.38 -29.04 20.79
C GLU A 575 13.85 -29.18 21.20
N SER A 576 14.72 -28.24 20.78
CA SER A 576 16.15 -28.24 21.15
C SER A 576 16.44 -27.95 22.63
N ARG A 577 15.43 -27.52 23.40
CA ARG A 577 15.50 -27.38 24.87
C ARG A 577 15.29 -28.71 25.62
N ILE A 578 15.01 -29.80 24.91
CA ILE A 578 15.02 -31.16 25.45
C ILE A 578 16.43 -31.74 25.21
N PRO A 579 17.13 -32.26 26.23
CA PRO A 579 18.41 -32.91 26.01
C PRO A 579 18.22 -34.08 25.05
N ILE A 580 19.00 -34.11 23.98
CA ILE A 580 19.12 -35.28 23.09
C ILE A 580 19.63 -36.45 23.96
N THR A 581 18.71 -37.26 24.45
CA THR A 581 19.03 -38.58 24.99
C THR A 581 18.24 -39.60 24.19
N GLN A 582 18.99 -40.46 23.50
CA GLN A 582 18.59 -41.63 22.72
C GLN A 582 18.29 -41.39 21.23
N ILE A 583 19.36 -41.16 20.48
CA ILE A 583 19.55 -41.88 19.22
C ILE A 583 19.65 -43.37 19.60
N LEU A 584 18.59 -44.14 19.41
CA LEU A 584 18.68 -45.59 19.35
C LEU A 584 18.72 -45.99 17.88
N SER A 585 19.95 -46.19 17.42
CA SER A 585 20.27 -47.11 16.34
C SER A 585 19.75 -48.51 16.67
N ILE A 586 18.81 -49.05 15.90
CA ILE A 586 18.82 -50.39 15.28
C ILE A 586 18.00 -50.30 13.98
#